data_AF-A0ABD3NWY8-F1
#
_entry.id   AF-A0ABD3NWY8-F1
#
_cell.length_a   1.000
_cell.length_b   1.000
_cell.length_c   1.000
_cell.angle_alpha   90.00
_cell.angle_beta   90.00
_cell.angle_gamma   90.00
#
_symmetry.space_group_name_H-M   'P 1'
#
loop_
_entity.id
_entity.type
_entity.pdbx_description
1 polymer ?
#
loop_
_entity_poly.entity_id
_entity_poly.type
_entity_poly.pdbx_seq_one_letter_code
_entity_poly.pdbx_strand_id
1 'polypeptide(L)'
;MPRSSRNDNIPDDGTSAVWSAADDIDENTYDDAGEEERGAGGGRRRSSLSSSSGGGGGGRSTPALGVLFASCDEDALGSVHRAWAATVLLMAAFFAASIVEATKLHESGTGASIALSMASCWSAALHLILAILGTFILKRFSTSFTVGCFLGLTVVTSQQDLLLCVAFYHNNRGDPVYNVIFADLAFALFGVLTFFSLILGHFRHYVVVRS
;
A
#
# COMPACT_ATOMS: atom_id res chain seq x y z
N MET A 1 -3.56 2.14 -67.63
CA MET A 1 -3.19 3.49 -67.15
C MET A 1 -2.73 3.37 -65.70
N PRO A 2 -1.52 3.82 -65.35
CA PRO A 2 -0.92 3.63 -64.03
C PRO A 2 -1.22 4.82 -63.10
N ARG A 3 -1.44 4.55 -61.80
CA ARG A 3 -1.37 5.53 -60.70
C ARG A 3 -0.51 4.88 -59.61
N SER A 4 0.80 5.12 -59.65
CA SER A 4 1.49 6.22 -58.94
C SER A 4 1.43 5.99 -57.43
N SER A 5 2.39 5.18 -56.96
CA SER A 5 2.73 5.00 -55.55
C SER A 5 3.33 6.31 -55.01
N ARG A 6 2.71 6.85 -53.97
CA ARG A 6 3.20 8.02 -53.24
C ARG A 6 4.13 7.54 -52.13
N ASN A 7 5.43 7.72 -52.34
CA ASN A 7 6.45 7.60 -51.31
C ASN A 7 6.40 8.88 -50.47
N ASP A 8 5.87 8.79 -49.25
CA ASP A 8 6.00 9.86 -48.27
C ASP A 8 7.28 9.60 -47.46
N ASN A 9 8.34 10.30 -47.84
CA ASN A 9 9.57 10.44 -47.06
C ASN A 9 9.24 11.22 -45.79
N ILE A 10 9.22 10.54 -44.65
CA ILE A 10 9.20 11.18 -43.32
C ILE A 10 10.65 11.58 -43.02
N PRO A 11 10.95 12.87 -42.76
CA PRO A 11 12.26 13.31 -42.32
C PRO A 11 12.56 12.74 -40.93
N ASP A 12 13.72 12.12 -40.83
CA ASP A 12 14.33 11.57 -39.63
C ASP A 12 14.76 12.74 -38.72
N ASP A 13 13.94 13.08 -37.73
CA ASP A 13 14.27 14.08 -36.71
C ASP A 13 15.33 13.50 -35.78
N GLY A 14 16.60 13.78 -36.14
CA GLY A 14 17.81 13.43 -35.40
C GLY A 14 17.87 13.99 -33.99
N THR A 15 17.05 13.43 -33.10
CA THR A 15 16.98 13.74 -31.67
C THR A 15 17.44 12.53 -30.86
N SER A 16 18.63 12.02 -31.19
CA SER A 16 19.31 10.97 -30.43
C SER A 16 20.65 11.49 -29.90
N ALA A 17 20.60 12.44 -28.98
CA ALA A 17 21.71 12.75 -28.10
C ALA A 17 21.17 13.45 -26.84
N VAL A 18 21.83 13.21 -25.72
CA VAL A 18 21.66 13.86 -24.40
C VAL A 18 20.69 13.15 -23.45
N TRP A 19 21.02 11.92 -23.04
CA TRP A 19 20.82 11.42 -21.66
C TRP A 19 21.92 10.39 -21.32
N SER A 20 23.20 10.79 -21.40
CA SER A 20 24.32 10.10 -20.76
C SER A 20 25.03 11.09 -19.84
N ALA A 21 24.53 11.22 -18.61
CA ALA A 21 25.25 11.78 -17.46
C ALA A 21 24.34 11.74 -16.23
N ALA A 22 24.07 10.54 -15.70
CA ALA A 22 23.53 10.36 -14.36
C ALA A 22 23.84 8.94 -13.83
N ASP A 23 25.08 8.49 -14.00
CA ASP A 23 25.63 7.33 -13.28
C ASP A 23 26.94 7.76 -12.63
N ASP A 24 26.81 8.61 -11.61
CA ASP A 24 27.82 8.83 -10.57
C ASP A 24 27.02 9.17 -9.30
N ILE A 25 26.32 8.18 -8.76
CA ILE A 25 25.93 8.20 -7.35
C ILE A 25 26.89 7.24 -6.67
N ASP A 26 27.87 7.85 -6.01
CA ASP A 26 28.77 7.22 -5.06
C ASP A 26 27.98 6.30 -4.12
N GLU A 27 28.32 5.03 -4.22
CA GLU A 27 28.06 3.97 -3.26
C GLU A 27 28.85 4.27 -1.97
N ASN A 28 28.42 5.30 -1.25
CA ASN A 28 28.87 5.53 0.11
C ASN A 28 28.26 4.46 1.01
N THR A 29 29.07 3.42 1.21
CA THR A 29 29.54 3.06 2.56
C THR A 29 28.41 2.87 3.58
N TYR A 30 27.79 1.70 3.54
CA TYR A 30 27.31 1.08 4.78
C TYR A 30 28.53 0.50 5.48
N ASP A 31 29.15 1.32 6.32
CA ASP A 31 30.13 0.87 7.30
C ASP A 31 29.45 -0.14 8.23
N ASP A 32 29.86 -1.39 8.03
CA ASP A 32 30.30 -2.33 9.05
C ASP A 32 30.44 -1.72 10.45
N ALA A 33 29.51 -2.09 11.34
CA ALA A 33 29.70 -2.01 12.77
C ALA A 33 29.25 -3.33 13.39
N GLY A 34 30.14 -4.33 13.28
CA GLY A 34 30.69 -4.96 14.48
C GLY A 34 29.73 -5.84 15.28
N GLU A 35 29.88 -7.14 15.06
CA GLU A 35 29.68 -8.15 16.08
C GLU A 35 30.47 -7.82 17.34
N GLU A 36 29.81 -7.77 18.50
CA GLU A 36 30.48 -7.96 19.79
C GLU A 36 29.74 -9.06 20.57
N GLU A 37 30.09 -10.31 20.27
CA GLU A 37 29.96 -11.40 21.22
C GLU A 37 30.84 -11.11 22.45
N ARG A 38 30.25 -11.03 23.63
CA ARG A 38 30.59 -11.82 24.84
C ARG A 38 30.08 -11.13 26.11
N GLY A 39 29.18 -11.82 26.80
CA GLY A 39 28.70 -11.40 28.12
C GLY A 39 27.99 -12.51 28.88
N ALA A 40 28.62 -13.67 29.02
CA ALA A 40 28.22 -14.66 30.00
C ALA A 40 28.44 -14.10 31.42
N GLY A 41 27.39 -14.01 32.22
CA GLY A 41 27.54 -13.89 33.67
C GLY A 41 26.41 -13.17 34.39
N GLY A 42 25.83 -13.84 35.38
CA GLY A 42 25.28 -13.16 36.56
C GLY A 42 23.78 -13.30 36.73
N GLY A 43 23.36 -14.40 37.33
CA GLY A 43 22.01 -14.52 37.85
C GLY A 43 21.70 -13.48 38.93
N ARG A 44 20.43 -13.10 39.03
CA ARG A 44 19.82 -12.68 40.30
C ARG A 44 18.33 -13.00 40.29
N ARG A 45 18.02 -14.06 41.03
CA ARG A 45 16.72 -14.26 41.69
C ARG A 45 16.30 -12.95 42.36
N ARG A 46 15.08 -12.47 42.10
CA ARG A 46 14.27 -11.81 43.13
C ARG A 46 12.80 -12.16 42.93
N SER A 47 12.40 -13.10 43.77
CA SER A 47 11.04 -13.34 44.21
C SER A 47 10.41 -12.08 44.80
N SER A 48 9.07 -12.03 44.67
CA SER A 48 8.10 -11.73 45.72
C SER A 48 7.37 -10.37 45.68
N LEU A 49 6.05 -10.53 45.92
CA LEU A 49 5.09 -9.60 46.55
C LEU A 49 4.51 -8.52 45.62
N SER A 50 3.29 -8.72 45.13
CA SER A 50 2.01 -8.49 45.83
C SER A 50 1.85 -7.04 46.31
N SER A 51 1.11 -6.25 45.53
CA SER A 51 0.40 -5.08 46.03
C SER A 51 -0.96 -5.03 45.33
N SER A 52 -1.94 -5.68 45.97
CA SER A 52 -3.35 -5.37 45.78
C SER A 52 -3.66 -4.05 46.47
N SER A 53 -4.20 -3.10 45.74
CA SER A 53 -4.98 -1.96 46.23
C SER A 53 -5.69 -1.42 44.99
N GLY A 54 -6.99 -1.64 44.79
CA GLY A 54 -8.04 -1.14 45.65
C GLY A 54 -8.35 0.30 45.23
N GLY A 55 -9.24 0.50 44.25
CA GLY A 55 -9.54 1.85 43.78
C GLY A 55 -10.55 1.95 42.65
N GLY A 56 -11.84 1.95 43.00
CA GLY A 56 -12.79 2.91 42.44
C GLY A 56 -13.29 2.67 41.02
N GLY A 57 -14.54 2.19 40.94
CA GLY A 57 -15.34 2.18 39.73
C GLY A 57 -15.34 3.54 39.01
N GLY A 58 -14.82 3.50 37.81
CA GLY A 58 -14.85 4.57 36.83
C GLY A 58 -14.49 3.92 35.51
N GLY A 59 -15.36 3.04 35.02
CA GLY A 59 -15.21 2.29 33.77
C GLY A 59 -15.17 3.23 32.57
N ARG A 60 -14.07 3.97 32.44
CA ARG A 60 -13.66 4.59 31.20
C ARG A 60 -13.25 3.44 30.30
N SER A 61 -14.16 3.01 29.45
CA SER A 61 -13.90 2.08 28.36
C SER A 61 -12.62 2.54 27.67
N THR A 62 -11.52 1.86 27.91
CA THR A 62 -10.32 2.06 27.10
C THR A 62 -10.75 1.69 25.70
N PRO A 63 -10.70 2.62 24.74
CA PRO A 63 -11.12 2.32 23.38
C PRO A 63 -10.30 1.12 22.92
N ALA A 64 -10.96 0.07 22.40
CA ALA A 64 -10.31 -1.18 22.01
C ALA A 64 -9.11 -0.96 21.06
N LEU A 65 -9.16 0.12 20.27
CA LEU A 65 -8.08 0.60 19.43
C LEU A 65 -6.80 0.93 20.21
N GLY A 66 -6.91 1.49 21.41
CA GLY A 66 -5.76 1.82 22.26
C GLY A 66 -4.95 0.61 22.68
N VAL A 67 -5.59 -0.56 22.83
CA VAL A 67 -4.87 -1.82 23.17
C VAL A 67 -4.06 -2.33 21.98
N LEU A 68 -4.60 -2.20 20.75
CA LEU A 68 -3.88 -2.56 19.54
C LEU A 68 -2.70 -1.61 19.27
N PHE A 69 -2.88 -0.32 19.53
CA PHE A 69 -1.82 0.68 19.36
C PHE A 69 -0.76 0.64 20.46
N ALA A 70 -1.10 0.22 21.68
CA ALA A 70 -0.12 0.07 22.77
C ALA A 70 1.00 -0.92 22.41
N SER A 71 0.72 -1.94 21.60
CA SER A 71 1.74 -2.87 21.10
C SER A 71 2.65 -2.27 20.03
N CYS A 72 2.31 -1.12 19.46
CA CYS A 72 3.07 -0.44 18.40
C CYS A 72 3.90 0.75 18.89
N ASP A 73 3.72 1.19 20.15
CA ASP A 73 4.37 2.39 20.68
C ASP A 73 5.89 2.25 20.82
N GLU A 74 6.41 1.03 21.01
CA GLU A 74 7.86 0.82 21.13
C GLU A 74 8.62 1.09 19.81
N ASP A 75 7.96 0.92 18.66
CA ASP A 75 8.56 1.07 17.32
C ASP A 75 7.55 1.65 16.30
N ALA A 76 7.03 2.86 16.54
CA ALA A 76 6.00 3.46 15.68
C ALA A 76 6.40 3.51 14.20
N LEU A 77 7.64 3.91 13.88
CA LEU A 77 8.14 4.00 12.51
C LEU A 77 8.28 2.62 11.85
N GLY A 78 8.79 1.64 12.59
CA GLY A 78 8.88 0.25 12.13
C GLY A 78 7.51 -0.39 11.93
N SER A 79 6.52 -0.04 12.75
CA SER A 79 5.14 -0.50 12.61
C SER A 79 4.50 0.03 11.32
N VAL A 80 4.64 1.33 11.02
CA VAL A 80 4.14 1.93 9.77
C VAL A 80 4.80 1.28 8.56
N HIS A 81 6.11 1.05 8.58
CA HIS A 81 6.82 0.43 7.46
C HIS A 81 6.38 -1.04 7.23
N ARG A 82 6.20 -1.81 8.31
CA ARG A 82 5.68 -3.19 8.26
C ARG A 82 4.25 -3.23 7.72
N ALA A 83 3.37 -2.35 8.22
CA ALA A 83 2.00 -2.23 7.76
C ALA A 83 1.96 -1.84 6.27
N TRP A 84 2.79 -0.88 5.85
CA TRP A 84 2.90 -0.49 4.46
C TRP A 84 3.40 -1.62 3.56
N ALA A 85 4.42 -2.37 3.98
CA ALA A 85 4.91 -3.52 3.23
C ALA A 85 3.81 -4.57 3.03
N ALA A 86 3.00 -4.84 4.06
CA ALA A 86 1.83 -5.72 3.95
C ALA A 86 0.78 -5.18 2.97
N THR A 87 0.51 -3.88 3.01
CA THR A 87 -0.38 -3.20 2.05
C THR A 87 0.13 -3.36 0.62
N VAL A 88 1.41 -3.09 0.36
CA VAL A 88 2.03 -3.24 -0.97
C VAL A 88 1.95 -4.68 -1.47
N LEU A 89 2.18 -5.66 -0.59
CA LEU A 89 2.06 -7.08 -0.94
C LEU A 89 0.63 -7.42 -1.40
N LEU A 90 -0.39 -6.92 -0.70
CA LEU A 90 -1.78 -7.11 -1.10
C LEU A 90 -2.14 -6.37 -2.39
N MET A 91 -1.63 -5.15 -2.59
CA MET A 91 -1.79 -4.43 -3.86
C MET A 91 -1.20 -5.22 -5.04
N ALA A 92 -0.03 -5.86 -4.83
CA ALA A 92 0.58 -6.71 -5.85
C ALA A 92 -0.26 -7.97 -6.14
N ALA A 93 -0.81 -8.61 -5.11
CA ALA A 93 -1.72 -9.75 -5.27
C ALA A 93 -3.00 -9.35 -6.03
N PHE A 94 -3.56 -8.19 -5.72
CA PHE A 94 -4.72 -7.63 -6.43
C PHE A 94 -4.41 -7.27 -7.87
N PHE A 95 -3.23 -6.72 -8.14
CA PHE A 95 -2.77 -6.46 -9.51
C PHE A 95 -2.70 -7.76 -10.34
N ALA A 96 -2.14 -8.83 -9.77
CA ALA A 96 -2.11 -10.14 -10.43
C ALA A 96 -3.53 -10.69 -10.66
N ALA A 97 -4.42 -10.60 -9.67
CA ALA A 97 -5.82 -11.00 -9.81
C ALA A 97 -6.54 -10.20 -10.89
N SER A 98 -6.28 -8.89 -10.99
CA SER A 98 -6.85 -8.01 -12.01
C SER A 98 -6.44 -8.42 -13.43
N ILE A 99 -5.18 -8.85 -13.63
CA ILE A 99 -4.72 -9.38 -14.92
C ILE A 99 -5.46 -10.67 -15.27
N VAL A 100 -5.54 -11.61 -14.32
CA VAL A 100 -6.26 -12.89 -14.54
C VAL A 100 -7.71 -12.61 -14.92
N GLU A 101 -8.38 -11.74 -14.18
CA GLU A 101 -9.77 -11.36 -14.42
C GLU A 101 -9.94 -10.68 -15.80
N ALA A 102 -9.05 -9.74 -16.15
CA ALA A 102 -9.08 -9.08 -17.45
C ALA A 102 -8.95 -10.07 -18.62
N THR A 103 -8.09 -11.09 -18.49
CA THR A 103 -7.95 -12.13 -19.53
C THR A 103 -9.21 -12.98 -19.67
N LYS A 104 -9.87 -13.33 -18.56
CA LYS A 104 -11.09 -14.14 -18.54
C LYS A 104 -12.31 -13.39 -19.07
N LEU A 105 -12.42 -12.10 -18.79
CA LEU A 105 -13.51 -11.27 -19.31
C LEU A 105 -13.42 -11.03 -20.82
N HIS A 106 -12.21 -11.03 -21.38
CA HIS A 106 -12.00 -10.90 -22.83
C HIS A 106 -12.55 -12.10 -23.60
N GLU A 107 -12.44 -13.31 -23.04
CA GLU A 107 -12.98 -14.54 -23.66
C GLU A 107 -14.51 -14.58 -23.68
N SER A 108 -15.18 -13.89 -22.75
CA SER A 108 -16.64 -13.95 -22.57
C SER A 108 -17.44 -12.88 -23.34
N GLY A 109 -16.77 -11.96 -24.06
CA GLY A 109 -17.32 -11.19 -25.19
C GLY A 109 -18.55 -10.31 -24.94
N THR A 110 -18.92 -10.00 -23.69
CA THR A 110 -20.17 -9.29 -23.37
C THR A 110 -19.91 -7.80 -23.07
N GLY A 111 -20.65 -6.86 -23.68
CA GLY A 111 -20.38 -5.42 -23.53
C GLY A 111 -20.39 -4.89 -22.08
N ALA A 112 -21.17 -5.48 -21.18
CA ALA A 112 -21.18 -5.12 -19.76
C ALA A 112 -19.91 -5.58 -19.00
N SER A 113 -19.26 -6.67 -19.44
CA SER A 113 -18.01 -7.13 -18.83
C SER A 113 -16.86 -6.19 -19.19
N ILE A 114 -16.90 -5.54 -20.36
CA ILE A 114 -15.86 -4.60 -20.79
C ILE A 114 -15.75 -3.40 -19.82
N ALA A 115 -16.87 -2.83 -19.38
CA ALA A 115 -16.85 -1.70 -18.45
C ALA A 115 -16.25 -2.09 -17.09
N LEU A 116 -16.61 -3.27 -16.58
CA LEU A 116 -16.08 -3.79 -15.32
C LEU A 116 -14.58 -4.13 -15.42
N SER A 117 -14.15 -4.68 -16.55
CA SER A 117 -12.74 -4.96 -16.86
C SER A 117 -11.91 -3.68 -16.99
N MET A 118 -12.45 -2.64 -17.61
CA MET A 118 -11.79 -1.32 -17.65
C MET A 118 -11.70 -0.70 -16.26
N ALA A 119 -12.72 -0.83 -15.44
CA ALA A 119 -12.70 -0.35 -14.06
C ALA A 119 -11.66 -1.09 -13.21
N SER A 120 -11.57 -2.43 -13.29
CA SER A 120 -10.56 -3.19 -12.55
C SER A 120 -9.14 -2.88 -13.02
N CYS A 121 -8.92 -2.74 -14.34
CA CYS A 121 -7.64 -2.33 -14.91
C CYS A 121 -7.22 -0.93 -14.41
N TRP A 122 -8.16 0.02 -14.39
CA TRP A 122 -7.92 1.36 -13.87
C TRP A 122 -7.60 1.35 -12.38
N SER A 123 -8.36 0.59 -11.58
CA SER A 123 -8.07 0.42 -10.15
C SER A 123 -6.69 -0.19 -9.93
N ALA A 124 -6.28 -1.19 -10.71
CA ALA A 124 -4.95 -1.79 -10.62
C ALA A 124 -3.83 -0.77 -10.91
N ALA A 125 -4.02 0.11 -11.90
CA ALA A 125 -3.09 1.20 -12.20
C ALA A 125 -3.02 2.22 -11.05
N LEU A 126 -4.16 2.59 -10.45
CA LEU A 126 -4.18 3.49 -9.29
C LEU A 126 -3.45 2.89 -8.09
N HIS A 127 -3.58 1.59 -7.84
CA HIS A 127 -2.84 0.90 -6.77
C HIS A 127 -1.34 0.89 -7.00
N LEU A 128 -0.90 0.71 -8.25
CA LEU A 128 0.52 0.78 -8.60
C LEU A 128 1.09 2.19 -8.34
N ILE A 129 0.36 3.24 -8.75
CA ILE A 129 0.74 4.63 -8.47
C ILE A 129 0.78 4.85 -6.96
N LEU A 130 -0.24 4.39 -6.21
CA LEU A 130 -0.30 4.54 -4.77
C LEU A 130 0.86 3.81 -4.06
N ALA A 131 1.26 2.63 -4.53
CA ALA A 131 2.41 1.88 -4.01
C ALA A 131 3.73 2.65 -4.21
N ILE A 132 3.92 3.23 -5.40
CA ILE A 132 5.10 4.06 -5.70
C ILE A 132 5.09 5.33 -4.84
N LEU A 133 3.97 6.06 -4.79
CA LEU A 133 3.85 7.28 -3.99
C LEU A 133 4.08 6.99 -2.50
N GLY A 134 3.45 5.95 -1.95
CA GLY A 134 3.59 5.63 -0.54
C GLY A 134 5.02 5.21 -0.16
N THR A 135 5.72 4.46 -1.01
CA THR A 135 7.15 4.16 -0.78
C THR A 135 8.01 5.41 -0.79
N PHE A 136 7.78 6.35 -1.70
CA PHE A 136 8.50 7.64 -1.72
C PHE A 136 8.21 8.51 -0.50
N ILE A 137 6.94 8.62 -0.10
CA ILE A 137 6.50 9.46 1.02
C ILE A 137 7.06 8.93 2.34
N LEU A 138 7.07 7.60 2.51
CA LEU A 138 7.64 6.96 3.70
C LEU A 138 9.17 7.00 3.73
N LYS A 139 9.85 7.00 2.57
CA LYS A 139 11.32 6.93 2.49
C LYS A 139 12.03 8.28 2.48
N ARG A 140 11.52 9.30 1.77
CA ARG A 140 12.34 10.47 1.39
C ARG A 140 12.01 11.74 2.17
N PHE A 141 10.74 12.15 2.27
CA PHE A 141 10.35 13.39 2.96
C PHE A 141 8.89 13.35 3.43
N SER A 142 8.70 12.97 4.69
CA SER A 142 7.39 12.93 5.34
C SER A 142 7.00 14.34 5.85
N THR A 143 6.70 15.27 4.95
CA THR A 143 6.12 16.56 5.35
C THR A 143 4.67 16.37 5.80
N SER A 144 4.21 17.15 6.77
CA SER A 144 2.85 17.09 7.31
C SER A 144 1.75 17.23 6.25
N PHE A 145 2.04 18.05 5.23
CA PHE A 145 1.16 18.24 4.08
C PHE A 145 1.10 16.98 3.20
N THR A 146 2.25 16.42 2.83
CA THR A 146 2.31 15.22 1.98
C THR A 146 1.68 14.01 2.67
N VAL A 147 1.91 13.84 3.98
CA VAL A 147 1.25 12.78 4.77
C VAL A 147 -0.26 12.98 4.81
N GLY A 148 -0.73 14.21 4.99
CA GLY A 148 -2.17 14.52 4.95
C GLY A 148 -2.80 14.25 3.58
N CYS A 149 -2.11 14.63 2.49
CA CYS A 149 -2.53 14.35 1.13
C CYS A 149 -2.60 12.83 0.86
N PHE A 150 -1.56 12.10 1.26
CA PHE A 150 -1.50 10.65 1.12
C PHE A 150 -2.59 9.94 1.90
N LEU A 151 -2.88 10.36 3.13
CA LEU A 151 -4.01 9.87 3.92
C LEU A 151 -5.34 10.08 3.18
N GLY A 152 -5.53 11.27 2.61
CA GLY A 152 -6.70 11.56 1.77
C GLY A 152 -6.81 10.61 0.57
N LEU A 153 -5.70 10.39 -0.14
CA LEU A 153 -5.65 9.45 -1.28
C LEU A 153 -5.99 8.03 -0.85
N THR A 154 -5.41 7.53 0.25
CA THR A 154 -5.68 6.16 0.73
C THR A 154 -7.14 5.95 1.15
N VAL A 155 -7.79 6.98 1.69
CA VAL A 155 -9.22 6.93 2.05
C VAL A 155 -10.11 6.95 0.80
N VAL A 156 -9.78 7.76 -0.20
CA VAL A 156 -10.53 7.77 -1.47
C VAL A 156 -10.37 6.44 -2.20
N THR A 157 -9.15 5.88 -2.25
CA THR A 157 -8.90 4.55 -2.84
C THR A 157 -9.65 3.46 -2.09
N SER A 158 -9.67 3.46 -0.75
CA SER A 158 -10.42 2.45 0.00
C SER A 158 -11.92 2.51 -0.29
N GLN A 159 -12.50 3.71 -0.43
CA GLN A 159 -13.89 3.86 -0.85
C GLN A 159 -14.15 3.31 -2.27
N GLN A 160 -13.21 3.51 -3.20
CA GLN A 160 -13.29 2.95 -4.55
C GLN A 160 -13.25 1.41 -4.53
N ASP A 161 -12.43 0.81 -3.67
CA ASP A 161 -12.36 -0.66 -3.53
C ASP A 161 -13.65 -1.25 -2.97
N LEU A 162 -14.32 -0.55 -2.06
CA LEU A 162 -15.64 -0.96 -1.56
C LEU A 162 -16.68 -0.93 -2.68
N LEU A 163 -16.68 0.11 -3.51
CA LEU A 163 -17.58 0.19 -4.68
C LEU A 163 -17.29 -0.93 -5.69
N LEU A 164 -16.00 -1.25 -5.90
CA LEU A 164 -15.59 -2.34 -6.77
C LEU A 164 -16.06 -3.70 -6.22
N CYS A 165 -15.89 -3.95 -4.92
CA CYS A 165 -16.40 -5.13 -4.24
C CYS A 165 -17.91 -5.29 -4.46
N VAL A 166 -18.70 -4.24 -4.22
CA VAL A 166 -20.17 -4.28 -4.41
C VAL A 166 -20.53 -4.53 -5.88
N ALA A 167 -19.80 -3.91 -6.82
CA ALA A 167 -20.03 -4.09 -8.25
C ALA A 167 -19.78 -5.53 -8.70
N PHE A 168 -18.71 -6.18 -8.24
CA PHE A 168 -18.42 -7.58 -8.55
C PHE A 168 -19.35 -8.55 -7.82
N TYR A 169 -19.75 -8.25 -6.58
CA TYR A 169 -20.71 -9.07 -5.83
C TYR A 169 -22.11 -9.06 -6.46
N HIS A 170 -22.54 -7.92 -7.01
CA HIS A 170 -23.82 -7.81 -7.69
C HIS A 170 -23.76 -8.31 -9.15
N ASN A 171 -22.58 -8.49 -9.72
CA ASN A 171 -22.44 -8.93 -11.10
C ASN A 171 -22.52 -10.46 -11.21
N ASN A 172 -23.69 -10.97 -11.57
CA ASN A 172 -23.92 -12.40 -11.87
C ASN A 172 -23.46 -12.81 -13.28
N ARG A 173 -22.78 -11.93 -14.02
CA ARG A 173 -22.28 -12.23 -15.38
C ARG A 173 -20.81 -12.62 -15.29
N GLY A 174 -20.47 -13.82 -15.78
CA GLY A 174 -19.13 -14.39 -15.72
C GLY A 174 -19.11 -15.69 -14.92
N ASP A 175 -17.92 -16.17 -14.60
CA ASP A 175 -17.73 -17.30 -13.69
C ASP A 175 -17.86 -16.79 -12.24
N PRO A 176 -18.85 -17.29 -11.47
CA PRO A 176 -19.13 -16.78 -10.13
C PRO A 176 -17.97 -16.96 -9.16
N VAL A 177 -17.10 -17.95 -9.39
CA VAL A 177 -15.95 -18.22 -8.50
C VAL A 177 -14.94 -17.08 -8.57
N TYR A 178 -14.61 -16.62 -9.78
CA TYR A 178 -13.63 -15.54 -9.97
C TYR A 178 -14.17 -14.19 -9.49
N ASN A 179 -15.45 -13.91 -9.76
CA ASN A 179 -16.11 -12.69 -9.26
C ASN A 179 -16.07 -12.61 -7.72
N VAL A 180 -16.31 -13.74 -7.03
CA VAL A 180 -16.25 -13.79 -5.56
C VAL A 180 -14.82 -13.61 -5.05
N ILE A 181 -13.83 -14.30 -5.63
CA ILE A 181 -12.42 -14.14 -5.24
C ILE A 181 -11.96 -12.69 -5.42
N PHE A 182 -12.33 -12.07 -6.54
CA PHE A 182 -11.98 -10.68 -6.82
C PHE A 182 -12.66 -9.72 -5.85
N ALA A 183 -13.94 -9.95 -5.53
CA ALA A 183 -14.68 -9.16 -4.54
C ALA A 183 -14.05 -9.29 -3.13
N ASP A 184 -13.67 -10.50 -2.72
CA ASP A 184 -13.00 -10.75 -1.45
C ASP A 184 -11.64 -10.03 -1.37
N LEU A 185 -10.87 -10.02 -2.47
CA LEU A 185 -9.61 -9.28 -2.54
C LEU A 185 -9.81 -7.77 -2.47
N ALA A 186 -10.81 -7.22 -3.17
CA ALA A 186 -11.17 -5.80 -3.08
C ALA A 186 -11.62 -5.42 -1.66
N PHE A 187 -12.39 -6.29 -1.00
CA PHE A 187 -12.80 -6.09 0.39
C PHE A 187 -11.62 -6.16 1.37
N ALA A 188 -10.69 -7.11 1.18
CA ALA A 188 -9.48 -7.21 1.97
C ALA A 188 -8.59 -5.95 1.82
N LEU A 189 -8.44 -5.43 0.60
CA LEU A 189 -7.74 -4.18 0.32
C LEU A 189 -8.41 -2.99 1.00
N PHE A 190 -9.74 -2.88 0.91
CA PHE A 190 -10.49 -1.85 1.64
C PHE A 190 -10.18 -1.89 3.14
N GLY A 191 -10.19 -3.08 3.75
CA GLY A 191 -9.88 -3.26 5.16
C GLY A 191 -8.46 -2.83 5.51
N VAL A 192 -7.46 -3.26 4.73
CA VAL A 192 -6.06 -2.95 4.98
C VAL A 192 -5.72 -1.48 4.71
N LEU A 193 -6.24 -0.88 3.64
CA LEU A 193 -6.09 0.55 3.37
C LEU A 193 -6.76 1.43 4.43
N THR A 194 -7.93 1.02 4.91
CA THR A 194 -8.62 1.73 6.00
C THR A 194 -7.82 1.61 7.30
N PHE A 195 -7.34 0.42 7.64
CA PHE A 195 -6.50 0.21 8.81
C PHE A 195 -5.19 1.00 8.74
N PHE A 196 -4.54 1.02 7.58
CA PHE A 196 -3.34 1.81 7.33
C PHE A 196 -3.61 3.32 7.42
N SER A 197 -4.75 3.78 6.90
CA SER A 197 -5.19 5.19 7.02
C SER A 197 -5.40 5.59 8.48
N LEU A 198 -5.94 4.69 9.32
CA LEU A 198 -6.11 4.91 10.75
C LEU A 198 -4.75 5.00 11.47
N ILE A 199 -3.81 4.10 11.16
CA ILE A 199 -2.44 4.14 11.68
C ILE A 199 -1.77 5.47 11.33
N LEU A 200 -1.81 5.87 10.05
CA LEU A 200 -1.25 7.13 9.58
C LEU A 200 -1.90 8.33 10.26
N GLY A 201 -3.22 8.32 10.42
CA GLY A 201 -3.97 9.37 11.09
C GLY A 201 -3.58 9.51 12.56
N HIS A 202 -3.40 8.38 13.26
CA HIS A 202 -2.97 8.36 14.66
C HIS A 202 -1.55 8.92 14.82
N PHE A 203 -0.60 8.45 14.01
CA PHE A 203 0.80 8.86 14.10
C PHE A 203 1.10 10.21 13.43
N ARG A 204 0.13 10.80 12.70
CA ARG A 204 0.30 12.09 12.03
C ARG A 204 0.86 13.15 12.98
N HIS A 205 0.34 13.24 14.21
CA HIS A 205 0.79 14.26 15.17
C HIS A 205 2.25 14.04 15.63
N TYR A 206 2.68 12.78 15.75
CA TYR A 206 4.06 12.45 16.15
C TYR A 206 5.09 12.79 15.07
N VAL A 207 4.69 12.68 13.81
CA VAL A 207 5.55 12.98 12.65
C VAL A 207 5.82 14.47 12.52
N VAL A 208 4.83 15.33 12.79
CA VAL A 208 4.98 16.80 12.62
C VAL A 208 5.91 17.45 13.64
N VAL A 209 6.03 16.89 14.84
CA VAL A 209 6.77 17.55 15.94
C VAL A 209 8.28 17.36 15.84
N ARG A 210 8.76 16.40 15.02
CA ARG A 210 10.18 16.03 14.94
C ARG A 210 10.90 16.51 13.68
N SER A 211 10.22 17.25 12.81
CA SER A 211 10.81 17.96 11.64
C SER A 211 11.12 19.40 11.99
#